data_AF-A0AAQ3UL87-F1
#
_entry.id   AF-A0AAQ3UL87-F1
#
_cell.length_a   1.000
_cell.length_b   1.000
_cell.length_c   1.000
_cell.angle_alpha   90.00
_cell.angle_beta   90.00
_cell.angle_gamma   90.00
#
_symmetry.space_group_name_H-M   'P 1'
#
loop_
_entity.id
_entity.type
_entity.pdbx_description
1 polymer ?
#
loop_
_entity_poly.entity_id
_entity_poly.type
_entity_poly.pdbx_seq_one_letter_code
_entity_poly.pdbx_strand_id
1 'polypeptide(L)'
;MESPRPLPALTNDLLEEIFLRIGSPGDLVRASAASVNFRRLITDPSFLRRYRSLHPPLLFGLIDADGGGFQPAEAPHPSAALGRAVAGAADFSFEDYLPRGIGGYHYLLDVQGGRVLLTYHAEEEEKKKLLPHLAVCDPLARRCLLLPPIHEDRFASVDVQNRCIDAFLVPSGDEEDDTSFRVITRMICPEMVVAFIFSSATGHWSAGPSVSWDALTERLWLRPPSYLYSCFYWKVYGKNKWLKFDMSSMEFSADEMIEDGHDGGETIIAEAGEGRVGMFRLNIDDASLCYTIIRQIAGTRFDQLKMDNMIPLLVGYWYHSVHGPYEGHIFIRGFRLPTLAENACFTLEIKTLKIERVCQMRLGNVKPYFGFPPFMSPIRPFDLF
;
A
#
# COMPACT_ATOMS: atom_id res chain seq x y z
N MET A 1 46.11 -37.50 15.58
CA MET A 1 44.85 -36.76 15.35
C MET A 1 45.22 -35.29 15.31
N GLU A 2 45.20 -34.67 14.12
CA GLU A 2 45.33 -33.21 14.03
C GLU A 2 44.11 -32.58 14.69
N SER A 3 44.34 -31.69 15.65
CA SER A 3 43.29 -30.82 16.18
C SER A 3 42.71 -30.01 15.02
N PRO A 4 41.38 -29.87 14.89
CA PRO A 4 40.80 -28.99 13.89
C PRO A 4 41.40 -27.61 14.05
N ARG A 5 41.96 -27.04 12.97
CA ARG A 5 42.40 -25.65 12.97
C ARG A 5 41.19 -24.79 13.35
N PRO A 6 41.34 -23.83 14.30
CA PRO A 6 40.26 -22.89 14.60
C PRO A 6 39.86 -22.21 13.30
N LEU A 7 38.59 -22.31 12.93
CA LEU A 7 38.05 -21.50 11.84
C LEU A 7 38.34 -20.03 12.18
N PRO A 8 38.84 -19.22 11.22
CA PRO A 8 38.96 -17.79 11.43
C PRO A 8 37.63 -17.28 11.97
N ALA A 9 37.64 -16.58 13.10
CA ALA A 9 36.44 -15.97 13.63
C ALA A 9 35.88 -15.05 12.55
N LEU A 10 34.71 -15.37 12.00
CA LEU A 10 34.04 -14.47 11.06
C LEU A 10 33.84 -13.13 11.77
N THR A 11 34.25 -12.06 11.10
CA THR A 11 33.98 -10.70 11.57
C THR A 11 32.47 -10.44 11.56
N ASN A 12 32.01 -9.50 12.38
CA ASN A 12 30.60 -9.12 12.39
C ASN A 12 30.13 -8.67 11.00
N ASP A 13 30.98 -7.94 10.26
CA ASP A 13 30.67 -7.48 8.90
C ASP A 13 30.37 -8.65 7.95
N LEU A 14 31.15 -9.73 8.00
CA LEU A 14 30.91 -10.92 7.17
C LEU A 14 29.65 -11.67 7.60
N LEU A 15 29.36 -11.73 8.90
CA LEU A 15 28.13 -12.33 9.41
C LEU A 15 26.90 -11.55 8.95
N GLU A 16 26.95 -10.22 8.99
CA GLU A 16 25.90 -9.36 8.44
C GLU A 16 25.67 -9.64 6.95
N GLU A 17 26.73 -9.70 6.13
CA GLU A 17 26.61 -10.05 4.71
C GLU A 17 26.01 -11.44 4.47
N ILE A 18 26.27 -12.41 5.35
CA ILE A 18 25.66 -13.74 5.28
C ILE A 18 24.18 -13.65 5.62
N PHE A 19 23.83 -12.97 6.72
CA PHE A 19 22.46 -12.82 7.17
C PHE A 19 21.60 -12.02 6.19
N LEU A 20 22.17 -11.01 5.52
CA LEU A 20 21.50 -10.25 4.46
C LEU A 20 21.14 -11.10 3.24
N ARG A 21 21.81 -12.25 3.02
CA ARG A 21 21.48 -13.16 1.92
C ARG A 21 20.41 -14.20 2.29
N ILE A 22 20.00 -14.27 3.56
CA ILE A 22 18.93 -15.18 4.00
C ILE A 22 17.59 -14.60 3.58
N GLY A 23 17.09 -14.98 2.41
CA GLY A 23 15.80 -14.51 1.89
C GLY A 23 14.56 -15.05 2.61
N SER A 24 14.73 -15.99 3.54
CA SER A 24 13.64 -16.55 4.36
C SER A 24 13.62 -15.87 5.73
N PRO A 25 12.60 -15.05 6.04
CA PRO A 25 12.51 -14.42 7.35
C PRO A 25 12.45 -15.44 8.49
N GLY A 26 11.83 -16.60 8.26
CA GLY A 26 11.80 -17.69 9.24
C GLY A 26 13.18 -18.28 9.55
N ASP A 27 14.07 -18.39 8.56
CA ASP A 27 15.47 -18.78 8.79
C ASP A 27 16.26 -17.70 9.52
N LEU A 28 15.97 -16.43 9.24
CA LEU A 28 16.60 -15.32 9.95
C LEU A 28 16.18 -15.29 11.44
N VAL A 29 14.93 -15.65 11.77
CA VAL A 29 14.51 -15.89 13.18
C VAL A 29 15.39 -16.96 13.80
N ARG A 30 15.53 -18.11 13.14
CA ARG A 30 16.30 -19.24 13.65
C ARG A 30 17.76 -18.87 13.89
N ALA A 31 18.37 -18.11 12.97
CA ALA A 31 19.71 -17.58 13.12
C ALA A 31 19.82 -16.63 14.33
N SER A 32 18.84 -15.73 14.50
CA SER A 32 18.81 -14.81 15.65
C SER A 32 18.67 -15.55 16.99
N ALA A 33 17.94 -16.66 17.03
CA ALA A 33 17.77 -17.48 18.22
C ALA A 33 19.01 -18.33 18.58
N ALA A 34 19.93 -18.55 17.63
CA ALA A 34 21.09 -19.41 17.83
C ALA A 34 22.23 -18.76 18.63
N SER A 35 22.30 -17.42 18.67
CA SER A 35 23.40 -16.70 19.32
C SER A 35 23.00 -15.28 19.71
N VAL A 36 23.47 -14.82 20.89
CA VAL A 36 23.30 -13.43 21.34
C VAL A 36 23.94 -12.44 20.37
N ASN A 37 25.11 -12.76 19.80
CA ASN A 37 25.75 -11.88 18.82
C ASN A 37 24.93 -11.80 17.54
N PHE A 38 24.40 -12.94 17.06
CA PHE A 38 23.58 -12.97 15.85
C PHE A 38 22.28 -12.21 16.04
N ARG A 39 21.61 -12.40 17.19
CA ARG A 39 20.44 -11.62 17.57
C ARG A 39 20.75 -10.13 17.50
N ARG A 40 21.83 -9.68 18.14
CA ARG A 40 22.23 -8.27 18.16
C ARG A 40 22.41 -7.70 16.76
N LEU A 41 23.13 -8.41 15.88
CA LEU A 41 23.36 -7.99 14.49
C LEU A 41 22.04 -7.94 13.69
N ILE A 42 21.21 -8.98 13.80
CA ILE A 42 19.94 -9.08 13.04
C ILE A 42 18.93 -8.04 13.51
N THR A 43 18.92 -7.67 14.79
CA THR A 43 18.03 -6.64 15.33
C THR A 43 18.60 -5.24 15.21
N ASP A 44 19.81 -5.08 14.67
CA ASP A 44 20.42 -3.75 14.48
C ASP A 44 19.62 -2.94 13.44
N PRO A 45 19.28 -1.67 13.71
CA PRO A 45 18.52 -0.84 12.78
C PRO A 45 19.16 -0.73 11.39
N SER A 46 20.50 -0.65 11.31
CA SER A 46 21.21 -0.55 10.03
C SER A 46 21.13 -1.85 9.23
N PHE A 47 21.23 -3.00 9.91
CA PHE A 47 21.02 -4.31 9.29
C PHE A 47 19.59 -4.44 8.77
N LEU A 48 18.59 -4.11 9.60
CA LEU A 48 17.19 -4.20 9.21
C LEU A 48 16.90 -3.33 7.98
N ARG A 49 17.39 -2.09 7.95
CA ARG A 49 17.25 -1.20 6.78
C ARG A 49 17.84 -1.82 5.50
N ARG A 50 19.07 -2.36 5.59
CA ARG A 50 19.72 -3.05 4.46
C ARG A 50 18.92 -4.29 4.04
N TYR A 51 18.43 -5.06 4.99
CA TYR A 51 17.62 -6.25 4.73
C TYR A 51 16.33 -5.89 3.98
N ARG A 52 15.60 -4.85 4.40
CA ARG A 52 14.36 -4.40 3.75
C ARG A 52 14.58 -3.83 2.35
N SER A 53 15.74 -3.22 2.12
CA SER A 53 16.14 -2.76 0.78
C SER A 53 16.41 -3.92 -0.18
N LEU A 54 16.89 -5.06 0.33
CA LEU A 54 17.20 -6.25 -0.46
C LEU A 54 16.01 -7.21 -0.60
N HIS A 55 15.16 -7.29 0.41
CA HIS A 55 14.06 -8.26 0.49
C HIS A 55 12.72 -7.53 0.53
N PRO A 56 11.81 -7.79 -0.43
CA PRO A 56 10.49 -7.19 -0.43
C PRO A 56 9.68 -7.64 0.80
N PRO A 57 8.75 -6.80 1.29
CA PRO A 57 7.87 -7.19 2.38
C PRO A 57 6.96 -8.36 1.98
N LEU A 58 6.60 -9.18 2.95
CA LEU A 58 5.77 -10.36 2.73
C LEU A 58 4.28 -10.00 2.87
N LEU A 59 3.46 -10.55 1.97
CA LEU A 59 2.01 -10.55 2.14
C LEU A 59 1.62 -11.49 3.28
N PHE A 60 1.10 -10.96 4.38
CA PHE A 60 0.64 -11.76 5.51
C PHE A 60 -0.84 -12.12 5.43
N GLY A 61 -1.64 -11.30 4.76
CA GLY A 61 -3.08 -11.49 4.66
C GLY A 61 -3.82 -10.24 4.21
N LEU A 62 -5.10 -10.19 4.52
CA LEU A 62 -6.05 -9.17 4.10
C LEU A 62 -6.73 -8.58 5.34
N ILE A 63 -6.84 -7.27 5.41
CA ILE A 63 -7.64 -6.57 6.42
C ILE A 63 -8.98 -6.22 5.80
N ASP A 64 -10.06 -6.48 6.52
CA ASP A 64 -11.38 -5.97 6.17
C ASP A 64 -11.43 -4.45 6.37
N ALA A 65 -11.72 -3.72 5.30
CA ALA A 65 -11.89 -2.30 5.34
C ALA A 65 -13.20 -1.86 6.02
N ASP A 66 -14.15 -2.79 6.18
CA ASP A 66 -15.46 -2.55 6.78
C ASP A 66 -15.55 -3.01 8.25
N GLY A 67 -14.41 -3.38 8.86
CA GLY A 67 -14.32 -3.70 10.29
C GLY A 67 -14.40 -5.19 10.67
N GLY A 68 -14.44 -6.11 9.70
CA GLY A 68 -14.41 -7.56 9.94
C GLY A 68 -13.05 -8.17 10.30
N GLY A 69 -12.04 -7.36 10.65
CA GLY A 69 -10.75 -7.81 11.19
C GLY A 69 -9.74 -8.28 10.13
N PHE A 70 -8.81 -9.16 10.53
CA PHE A 70 -7.71 -9.63 9.69
C PHE A 70 -7.86 -11.10 9.30
N GLN A 71 -7.78 -11.36 8.00
CA GLN A 71 -7.75 -12.69 7.44
C GLN A 71 -6.33 -13.06 6.98
N PRO A 72 -5.65 -14.02 7.61
CA PRO A 72 -4.32 -14.43 7.20
C PRO A 72 -4.34 -15.13 5.85
N ALA A 73 -3.21 -15.10 5.14
CA ALA A 73 -2.99 -15.96 3.98
C ALA A 73 -3.17 -17.44 4.37
N GLU A 74 -3.78 -18.23 3.49
CA GLU A 74 -4.13 -19.63 3.72
C GLU A 74 -3.22 -20.57 2.93
N ALA A 75 -3.04 -21.79 3.41
CA ALA A 75 -2.30 -22.80 2.64
C ALA A 75 -3.03 -23.05 1.30
N PRO A 76 -2.31 -23.19 0.18
CA PRO A 76 -0.87 -23.45 0.06
C PRO A 76 0.02 -22.19 -0.09
N HIS A 77 -0.48 -20.97 0.20
CA HIS A 77 0.31 -19.75 0.07
C HIS A 77 1.58 -19.80 0.96
N PRO A 78 2.77 -19.42 0.46
CA PRO A 78 4.03 -19.52 1.21
C PRO A 78 4.02 -18.80 2.57
N SER A 79 3.35 -17.65 2.63
CA SER A 79 3.23 -16.85 3.86
C SER A 79 2.22 -17.39 4.88
N ALA A 80 1.51 -18.50 4.63
CA ALA A 80 0.37 -18.90 5.47
C ALA A 80 0.73 -19.12 6.96
N ALA A 81 1.91 -19.67 7.23
CA ALA A 81 2.39 -19.85 8.61
C ALA A 81 2.69 -18.50 9.29
N LEU A 82 3.32 -17.57 8.57
CA LEU A 82 3.63 -16.23 9.07
C LEU A 82 2.36 -15.38 9.22
N GLY A 83 1.42 -15.47 8.28
CA GLY A 83 0.13 -14.80 8.35
C GLY A 83 -0.64 -15.19 9.61
N ARG A 84 -0.69 -16.48 9.95
CA ARG A 84 -1.28 -16.95 11.23
C ARG A 84 -0.55 -16.43 12.47
N ALA A 85 0.79 -16.38 12.42
CA ALA A 85 1.57 -15.83 13.52
C ALA A 85 1.28 -14.33 13.72
N VAL A 86 1.16 -13.56 12.63
CA VAL A 86 0.77 -12.14 12.65
C VAL A 86 -0.65 -11.97 13.20
N ALA A 87 -1.61 -12.80 12.76
CA ALA A 87 -2.98 -12.76 13.28
C ALA A 87 -3.07 -12.97 14.79
N GLY A 88 -2.16 -13.75 15.38
CA GLY A 88 -2.11 -13.96 16.84
C GLY A 88 -1.31 -12.91 17.62
N ALA A 89 -0.42 -12.17 16.96
CA ALA A 89 0.45 -11.18 17.60
C ALA A 89 -0.10 -9.75 17.50
N ALA A 90 -0.63 -9.40 16.32
CA ALA A 90 -1.17 -8.10 16.00
C ALA A 90 -2.61 -7.94 16.50
N ASP A 91 -3.03 -6.69 16.70
CA ASP A 91 -4.41 -6.33 16.94
C ASP A 91 -4.92 -5.49 15.76
N PHE A 92 -5.86 -6.04 14.99
CA PHE A 92 -6.48 -5.36 13.85
C PHE A 92 -7.90 -4.85 14.17
N SER A 93 -8.31 -4.88 15.44
CA SER A 93 -9.55 -4.24 15.89
C SER A 93 -9.39 -2.72 16.04
N PHE A 94 -8.18 -2.27 16.39
CA PHE A 94 -7.82 -0.88 16.68
C PHE A 94 -8.55 -0.27 17.90
N GLU A 95 -9.46 -1.00 18.55
CA GLU A 95 -10.32 -0.49 19.62
C GLU A 95 -9.54 -0.14 20.89
N ASP A 96 -8.54 -0.96 21.24
CA ASP A 96 -7.82 -0.84 22.51
C ASP A 96 -6.86 0.36 22.58
N TYR A 97 -6.46 0.91 21.43
CA TYR A 97 -5.42 1.94 21.35
C TYR A 97 -5.81 3.15 20.49
N LEU A 98 -7.06 3.23 20.05
CA LEU A 98 -7.71 4.50 19.71
C LEU A 98 -8.34 5.11 20.97
N PRO A 99 -8.38 6.45 21.12
CA PRO A 99 -9.01 7.08 22.27
C PRO A 99 -10.45 6.60 22.51
N ARG A 100 -10.78 6.36 23.79
CA ARG A 100 -12.15 6.05 24.22
C ARG A 100 -13.07 7.24 23.91
N GLY A 101 -14.26 6.97 23.35
CA GLY A 101 -15.19 8.01 22.91
C GLY A 101 -15.09 8.35 21.40
N ILE A 102 -14.50 7.44 20.62
CA ILE A 102 -14.55 7.47 19.16
C ILE A 102 -15.66 6.51 18.75
N GLY A 103 -16.81 7.07 18.39
CA GLY A 103 -17.99 6.31 17.98
C GLY A 103 -17.77 5.61 16.64
N GLY A 104 -18.06 4.32 16.60
CA GLY A 104 -17.75 3.43 15.49
C GLY A 104 -18.34 3.87 14.15
N TYR A 105 -17.44 4.26 13.23
CA TYR A 105 -17.37 3.94 11.81
C TYR A 105 -15.93 4.26 11.39
N HIS A 106 -15.11 3.24 11.14
CA HIS A 106 -13.72 3.40 10.72
C HIS A 106 -13.58 2.89 9.28
N TYR A 107 -13.37 3.78 8.32
CA TYR A 107 -12.99 3.34 6.99
C TYR A 107 -11.48 3.16 6.92
N LEU A 108 -11.05 1.97 6.52
CA LEU A 108 -9.67 1.70 6.14
C LEU A 108 -9.38 2.33 4.78
N LEU A 109 -8.52 3.35 4.79
CA LEU A 109 -8.16 4.09 3.58
C LEU A 109 -7.01 3.39 2.85
N ASP A 110 -5.93 3.11 3.58
CA ASP A 110 -4.69 2.61 2.99
C ASP A 110 -3.83 1.78 3.94
N VAL A 111 -2.98 0.93 3.38
CA VAL A 111 -2.04 0.07 4.11
C VAL A 111 -0.68 0.11 3.43
N GLN A 112 0.33 0.59 4.13
CA GLN A 112 1.69 0.72 3.59
C GLN A 112 2.74 0.52 4.68
N GLY A 113 3.79 -0.26 4.39
CA GLY A 113 4.90 -0.48 5.32
C GLY A 113 4.51 -1.05 6.69
N GLY A 114 3.48 -1.90 6.72
CA GLY A 114 2.91 -2.50 7.93
C GLY A 114 2.09 -1.53 8.80
N ARG A 115 1.79 -0.32 8.31
CA ARG A 115 0.90 0.67 8.96
C ARG A 115 -0.45 0.71 8.25
N VAL A 116 -1.48 1.05 9.00
CA VAL A 116 -2.87 1.13 8.55
C VAL A 116 -3.37 2.56 8.75
N LEU A 117 -3.88 3.18 7.69
CA LEU A 117 -4.49 4.50 7.72
C LEU A 117 -6.00 4.36 7.82
N LEU A 118 -6.57 4.95 8.86
CA LEU A 118 -7.98 4.85 9.21
C LEU A 118 -8.60 6.24 9.32
N THR A 119 -9.89 6.32 9.02
CA THR A 119 -10.73 7.45 9.44
C THR A 119 -11.37 7.17 10.79
N TYR A 120 -11.72 8.20 11.53
CA TYR A 120 -12.54 8.08 12.73
C TYR A 120 -13.41 9.31 12.98
N HIS A 121 -14.45 9.14 13.79
CA HIS A 121 -15.37 10.18 14.23
C HIS A 121 -15.21 10.41 15.74
N ALA A 122 -14.95 11.65 16.15
CA ALA A 122 -14.92 12.01 17.57
C ALA A 122 -16.35 12.31 18.07
N GLU A 123 -16.77 11.70 19.19
CA GLU A 123 -18.14 11.84 19.73
C GLU A 123 -18.50 13.29 20.14
N GLU A 124 -17.53 14.13 20.53
CA GLU A 124 -17.79 15.48 21.05
C GLU A 124 -18.07 16.55 19.98
N GLU A 125 -17.87 16.27 18.69
CA GLU A 125 -17.95 17.27 17.61
C GLU A 125 -19.05 16.99 16.58
N GLU A 126 -20.23 16.63 17.07
CA GLU A 126 -21.30 16.09 16.24
C GLU A 126 -21.94 17.05 15.20
N LYS A 127 -21.50 18.30 15.01
CA LYS A 127 -22.27 19.23 14.14
C LYS A 127 -21.51 20.18 13.20
N LYS A 128 -20.17 20.20 13.15
CA LYS A 128 -19.48 21.26 12.36
C LYS A 128 -18.22 20.91 11.58
N LYS A 129 -17.58 19.74 11.76
CA LYS A 129 -16.38 19.43 10.97
C LYS A 129 -16.73 18.79 9.64
N LEU A 130 -16.19 19.36 8.56
CA LEU A 130 -16.44 18.91 7.18
C LEU A 130 -15.46 17.83 6.71
N LEU A 131 -14.46 17.49 7.53
CA LEU A 131 -13.41 16.53 7.22
C LEU A 131 -13.36 15.43 8.31
N PRO A 132 -13.22 14.14 7.93
CA PRO A 132 -12.99 13.05 8.86
C PRO A 132 -11.64 13.20 9.56
N HIS A 133 -11.56 12.74 10.81
CA HIS A 133 -10.28 12.64 11.48
C HIS A 133 -9.51 11.44 10.95
N LEU A 134 -8.18 11.55 10.94
CA LEU A 134 -7.29 10.51 10.43
C LEU A 134 -6.39 9.98 11.53
N ALA A 135 -6.17 8.66 11.51
CA ALA A 135 -5.24 7.99 12.40
C ALA A 135 -4.36 7.02 11.61
N VAL A 136 -3.08 6.94 11.98
CA VAL A 136 -2.15 5.96 11.45
C VAL A 136 -1.80 4.98 12.55
N CYS A 137 -2.14 3.71 12.33
CA CYS A 137 -2.05 2.67 13.32
C CYS A 137 -1.04 1.59 12.92
N ASP A 138 -0.29 1.11 13.89
CA ASP A 138 0.59 -0.04 13.80
C ASP A 138 -0.05 -1.19 14.58
N PRO A 139 -0.67 -2.17 13.91
CA PRO A 139 -1.36 -3.26 14.56
C PRO A 139 -0.41 -4.22 15.28
N LEU A 140 0.87 -4.28 14.87
CA LEU A 140 1.89 -5.11 15.53
C LEU A 140 2.41 -4.45 16.80
N ALA A 141 2.62 -3.13 16.76
CA ALA A 141 3.03 -2.36 17.93
C ALA A 141 1.87 -1.99 18.86
N ARG A 142 0.61 -2.17 18.41
CA ARG A 142 -0.63 -1.77 19.10
C ARG A 142 -0.62 -0.29 19.49
N ARG A 143 -0.27 0.55 18.51
CA ARG A 143 -0.13 2.00 18.67
C ARG A 143 -0.83 2.71 17.53
N CYS A 144 -1.46 3.84 17.81
CA CYS A 144 -2.00 4.75 16.81
C CYS A 144 -1.44 6.16 17.03
N LEU A 145 -1.10 6.83 15.94
CA LEU A 145 -0.88 8.26 15.90
C LEU A 145 -2.13 8.94 15.34
N LEU A 146 -2.75 9.82 16.12
CA LEU A 146 -3.83 10.67 15.63
C LEU A 146 -3.23 11.84 14.87
N LEU A 147 -3.72 12.08 13.66
CA LEU A 147 -3.27 13.22 12.89
C LEU A 147 -4.01 14.48 13.36
N PRO A 148 -3.33 15.64 13.42
CA PRO A 148 -3.98 16.89 13.73
C PRO A 148 -5.06 17.19 12.68
N PRO A 149 -6.13 17.93 13.03
CA PRO A 149 -7.15 18.31 12.06
C PRO A 149 -6.55 19.20 10.96
N ILE A 150 -7.02 19.02 9.73
CA ILE A 150 -6.70 19.93 8.63
C ILE A 150 -7.51 21.21 8.84
N HIS A 151 -6.85 22.32 9.22
CA HIS A 151 -7.53 23.58 9.54
C HIS A 151 -8.26 24.18 8.32
N GLU A 152 -9.54 24.50 8.51
CA GLU A 152 -10.44 24.97 7.47
C GLU A 152 -10.23 26.44 7.03
N ASP A 153 -9.47 27.23 7.79
CA ASP A 153 -9.20 28.65 7.51
C ASP A 153 -8.47 28.88 6.17
N ARG A 154 -7.92 27.82 5.58
CA ARG A 154 -7.31 27.83 4.25
C ARG A 154 -8.31 27.71 3.09
N PHE A 155 -9.60 27.54 3.38
CA PHE A 155 -10.66 27.29 2.38
C PHE A 155 -11.84 28.27 2.44
N ALA A 156 -11.67 29.44 3.08
CA ALA A 156 -12.76 30.37 3.42
C ALA A 156 -13.64 30.86 2.24
N SER A 157 -13.30 30.54 0.99
CA SER A 157 -14.03 30.93 -0.22
C SER A 157 -14.71 29.80 -0.99
N VAL A 158 -14.64 28.53 -0.56
CA VAL A 158 -15.09 27.38 -1.38
C VAL A 158 -16.30 26.68 -0.77
N ASP A 159 -17.39 26.57 -1.54
CA ASP A 159 -18.63 25.89 -1.12
C ASP A 159 -18.37 24.43 -0.70
N VAL A 160 -18.87 24.07 0.47
CA VAL A 160 -18.26 23.07 1.35
C VAL A 160 -18.97 21.72 1.33
N GLN A 161 -20.10 21.61 0.64
CA GLN A 161 -21.07 20.54 0.83
C GLN A 161 -20.71 19.18 0.19
N ASN A 162 -19.64 19.08 -0.61
CA ASN A 162 -19.38 17.86 -1.40
C ASN A 162 -17.88 17.51 -1.49
N ARG A 163 -17.27 17.21 -0.34
CA ARG A 163 -15.84 16.87 -0.23
C ARG A 163 -15.66 15.35 -0.20
N CYS A 164 -15.08 14.79 -1.26
CA CYS A 164 -14.50 13.44 -1.20
C CYS A 164 -13.04 13.57 -0.77
N ILE A 165 -12.64 12.80 0.25
CA ILE A 165 -11.27 12.73 0.73
C ILE A 165 -10.76 11.32 0.55
N ASP A 166 -9.68 11.22 -0.21
CA ASP A 166 -8.85 10.03 -0.20
C ASP A 166 -7.57 10.35 0.54
N ALA A 167 -7.04 9.38 1.30
CA ALA A 167 -5.78 9.53 1.97
C ALA A 167 -4.91 8.30 1.75
N PHE A 168 -3.60 8.53 1.59
CA PHE A 168 -2.62 7.51 1.25
C PHE A 168 -1.41 7.63 2.14
N LEU A 169 -0.87 6.48 2.56
CA LEU A 169 0.42 6.41 3.25
C LEU A 169 1.53 6.36 2.21
N VAL A 170 2.52 7.22 2.38
CA VAL A 170 3.72 7.23 1.52
C VAL A 170 4.95 7.12 2.40
N PRO A 171 5.97 6.33 1.97
CA PRO A 171 7.27 6.37 2.62
C PRO A 171 7.80 7.81 2.67
N SER A 172 8.33 8.22 3.82
CA SER A 172 9.24 9.37 3.81
C SER A 172 10.52 8.88 3.13
N GLY A 173 10.97 9.56 2.08
CA GLY A 173 12.07 9.07 1.24
C GLY A 173 13.39 8.85 1.99
N ASP A 174 14.43 8.46 1.27
CA ASP A 174 15.71 7.92 1.79
C ASP A 174 16.49 8.83 2.78
N GLU A 175 16.09 10.09 2.95
CA GLU A 175 16.77 11.08 3.81
C GLU A 175 16.19 11.20 5.23
N GLU A 176 15.00 10.66 5.50
CA GLU A 176 14.36 10.73 6.82
C GLU A 176 14.49 9.40 7.60
N ASP A 177 14.26 9.43 8.92
CA ASP A 177 14.32 8.24 9.77
C ASP A 177 13.40 7.12 9.23
N ASP A 178 13.84 5.86 9.28
CA ASP A 178 13.16 4.66 8.73
C ASP A 178 11.74 4.47 9.31
N THR A 179 11.46 5.15 10.43
CA THR A 179 10.17 5.13 11.12
C THR A 179 9.20 6.22 10.65
N SER A 180 9.70 7.25 9.96
CA SER A 180 8.91 8.35 9.46
C SER A 180 7.97 7.92 8.32
N PHE A 181 6.91 8.70 8.14
CA PHE A 181 5.95 8.51 7.07
C PHE A 181 5.27 9.83 6.72
N ARG A 182 4.69 9.86 5.53
CA ARG A 182 3.82 10.95 5.11
C ARG A 182 2.42 10.43 4.86
N VAL A 183 1.44 11.28 5.11
CA VAL A 183 0.05 11.04 4.70
C VAL A 183 -0.31 12.11 3.70
N ILE A 184 -0.67 11.69 2.49
CA ILE A 184 -1.18 12.61 1.48
C ILE A 184 -2.68 12.45 1.48
N THR A 185 -3.38 13.56 1.68
CA THR A 185 -4.81 13.61 1.48
C THR A 185 -5.08 14.36 0.19
N ARG A 186 -5.95 13.78 -0.63
CA ARG A 186 -6.54 14.47 -1.76
C ARG A 186 -7.92 14.91 -1.35
N MET A 187 -8.21 16.17 -1.62
CA MET A 187 -9.48 16.78 -1.34
C MET A 187 -10.10 17.28 -2.64
N ILE A 188 -11.29 16.78 -2.95
CA ILE A 188 -12.07 17.20 -4.10
C ILE A 188 -13.02 18.33 -3.67
N CYS A 189 -12.87 19.50 -4.28
CA CYS A 189 -13.75 20.65 -4.12
C CYS A 189 -14.55 20.90 -5.42
N PRO A 190 -15.62 21.72 -5.39
CA PRO A 190 -16.43 22.01 -6.58
C PRO A 190 -15.65 22.57 -7.78
N GLU A 191 -14.59 23.35 -7.54
CA GLU A 191 -13.83 24.07 -8.56
C GLU A 191 -12.40 23.53 -8.77
N MET A 192 -11.87 22.77 -7.81
CA MET A 192 -10.48 22.35 -7.81
C MET A 192 -10.25 21.05 -7.03
N VAL A 193 -9.10 20.42 -7.29
CA VAL A 193 -8.53 19.36 -6.46
C VAL A 193 -7.35 19.94 -5.69
N VAL A 194 -7.24 19.64 -4.40
CA VAL A 194 -6.13 20.09 -3.54
C VAL A 194 -5.49 18.88 -2.86
N ALA A 195 -4.17 18.86 -2.77
CA ALA A 195 -3.44 17.89 -1.95
C ALA A 195 -2.99 18.53 -0.63
N PHE A 196 -3.09 17.80 0.49
CA PHE A 196 -2.42 18.13 1.74
C PHE A 196 -1.46 17.04 2.12
N ILE A 197 -0.36 17.42 2.75
CA ILE A 197 0.73 16.50 3.07
C ILE A 197 1.05 16.64 4.54
N PHE A 198 0.80 15.58 5.29
CA PHE A 198 1.26 15.44 6.65
C PHE A 198 2.65 14.77 6.65
N SER A 199 3.56 15.24 7.49
CA SER A 199 4.81 14.55 7.78
C SER A 199 4.84 14.15 9.26
N SER A 200 5.13 12.88 9.53
CA SER A 200 5.31 12.40 10.90
C SER A 200 6.57 12.98 11.57
N ALA A 201 7.56 13.43 10.79
CA ALA A 201 8.78 14.03 11.32
C ALA A 201 8.53 15.43 11.89
N THR A 202 7.63 16.19 11.27
CA THR A 202 7.26 17.53 11.74
C THR A 202 6.01 17.53 12.60
N GLY A 203 5.11 16.55 12.43
CA GLY A 203 3.81 16.50 13.10
C GLY A 203 2.79 17.51 12.54
N HIS A 204 3.04 18.10 11.37
CA HIS A 204 2.20 19.17 10.81
C HIS A 204 1.75 18.89 9.37
N TRP A 205 0.62 19.48 8.99
CA TRP A 205 0.13 19.53 7.61
C TRP A 205 0.73 20.71 6.84
N SER A 206 1.27 20.44 5.65
CA SER A 206 1.54 21.45 4.63
C SER A 206 0.43 21.45 3.57
N ALA A 207 0.13 22.63 3.03
CA ALA A 207 -0.69 22.73 1.84
C ALA A 207 0.17 22.30 0.64
N GLY A 208 -0.33 21.34 -0.14
CA GLY A 208 0.25 20.94 -1.41
C GLY A 208 -0.32 21.76 -2.57
N PRO A 209 -0.05 21.34 -3.81
CA PRO A 209 -0.59 22.03 -4.98
C PRO A 209 -2.10 21.87 -5.08
N SER A 210 -2.67 22.69 -5.95
CA SER A 210 -4.06 22.57 -6.36
C SER A 210 -4.19 22.73 -7.86
N VAL A 211 -5.28 22.19 -8.41
CA VAL A 211 -5.56 22.23 -9.85
C VAL A 211 -7.05 22.42 -10.07
N SER A 212 -7.41 23.36 -10.94
CA SER A 212 -8.81 23.61 -11.31
C SER A 212 -9.38 22.49 -12.18
N TRP A 213 -10.67 22.20 -12.03
CA TRP A 213 -11.38 21.27 -12.91
C TRP A 213 -11.42 21.74 -14.36
N ASP A 214 -11.35 23.05 -14.63
CA ASP A 214 -11.31 23.58 -15.99
C ASP A 214 -10.06 23.11 -16.74
N ALA A 215 -8.96 22.87 -16.01
CA ALA A 215 -7.74 22.30 -16.55
C ALA A 215 -7.80 20.76 -16.71
N LEU A 216 -8.75 20.09 -16.03
CA LEU A 216 -8.85 18.62 -15.97
C LEU A 216 -10.06 18.03 -16.68
N THR A 217 -10.95 18.85 -17.25
CA THR A 217 -12.20 18.47 -17.92
C THR A 217 -13.21 17.71 -17.03
N GLU A 218 -13.99 18.49 -16.26
CA GLU A 218 -15.24 18.13 -15.53
C GLU A 218 -15.09 17.29 -14.24
N ARG A 219 -16.20 17.18 -13.48
CA ARG A 219 -16.31 16.50 -12.16
C ARG A 219 -16.21 14.98 -12.32
N LEU A 220 -15.08 14.40 -11.92
CA LEU A 220 -14.77 13.01 -12.20
C LEU A 220 -14.75 12.18 -10.93
N TRP A 221 -15.44 11.03 -10.97
CA TRP A 221 -15.18 9.95 -10.04
C TRP A 221 -13.83 9.34 -10.40
N LEU A 222 -12.86 9.47 -9.51
CA LEU A 222 -11.52 8.92 -9.72
C LEU A 222 -11.44 7.58 -8.99
N ARG A 223 -11.01 6.53 -9.70
CA ARG A 223 -10.68 5.24 -9.08
C ARG A 223 -9.48 5.40 -8.13
N PRO A 224 -9.27 4.51 -7.15
CA PRO A 224 -8.06 4.53 -6.32
C PRO A 224 -6.79 4.64 -7.20
N PRO A 225 -5.78 5.41 -6.80
CA PRO A 225 -4.61 5.64 -7.63
C PRO A 225 -3.71 4.42 -7.71
N SER A 226 -2.93 4.38 -8.77
CA SER A 226 -1.67 3.64 -8.80
C SER A 226 -0.54 4.57 -8.37
N TYR A 227 0.34 4.10 -7.47
CA TYR A 227 1.54 4.83 -7.07
C TYR A 227 2.76 4.24 -7.80
N LEU A 228 3.50 5.09 -8.51
CA LEU A 228 4.62 4.70 -9.35
C LEU A 228 5.63 5.83 -9.46
N TYR A 229 6.91 5.54 -9.22
CA TYR A 229 8.02 6.50 -9.33
C TYR A 229 7.71 7.85 -8.65
N SER A 230 7.26 7.82 -7.40
CA SER A 230 6.89 9.01 -6.63
C SER A 230 5.71 9.81 -7.19
N CYS A 231 4.93 9.21 -8.10
CA CYS A 231 3.76 9.85 -8.70
C CYS A 231 2.50 9.04 -8.41
N PHE A 232 1.40 9.74 -8.15
CA PHE A 232 0.07 9.16 -8.11
C PHE A 232 -0.62 9.33 -9.45
N TYR A 233 -1.21 8.25 -9.95
CA TYR A 233 -1.94 8.23 -11.19
C TYR A 233 -3.38 7.77 -10.94
N TRP A 234 -4.34 8.66 -11.19
CA TRP A 234 -5.76 8.33 -11.09
C TRP A 234 -6.37 8.23 -12.48
N LYS A 235 -6.97 7.08 -12.77
CA LYS A 235 -7.77 6.91 -13.99
C LYS A 235 -9.07 7.69 -13.85
N VAL A 236 -9.35 8.49 -14.86
CA VAL A 236 -10.62 9.20 -14.98
C VAL A 236 -11.70 8.22 -15.44
N TYR A 237 -12.77 8.09 -14.65
CA TYR A 237 -13.89 7.23 -15.04
C TYR A 237 -14.56 7.75 -16.32
N GLY A 238 -14.86 6.86 -17.27
CA GLY A 238 -15.54 7.21 -18.52
C GLY A 238 -14.66 7.92 -19.57
N LYS A 239 -13.36 8.14 -19.29
CA LYS A 239 -12.47 8.89 -20.19
C LYS A 239 -11.11 8.21 -20.30
N ASN A 240 -10.48 8.35 -21.48
CA ASN A 240 -9.10 7.91 -21.72
C ASN A 240 -8.09 8.96 -21.21
N LYS A 241 -8.25 9.40 -19.96
CA LYS A 241 -7.41 10.42 -19.34
C LYS A 241 -6.98 9.98 -17.95
N TRP A 242 -5.79 10.43 -17.56
CA TRP A 242 -5.25 10.18 -16.23
C TRP A 242 -4.89 11.50 -15.57
N LEU A 243 -5.16 11.59 -14.28
CA LEU A 243 -4.63 12.67 -13.45
C LEU A 243 -3.31 12.16 -12.84
N LYS A 244 -2.22 12.88 -13.08
CA LYS A 244 -0.93 12.65 -12.45
C LYS A 244 -0.71 13.69 -11.34
N PHE A 245 -0.27 13.24 -10.18
CA PHE A 245 0.31 14.08 -9.14
C PHE A 245 1.73 13.64 -8.85
N ASP A 246 2.68 14.54 -9.08
CA ASP A 246 4.11 14.30 -8.90
C ASP A 246 4.55 14.79 -7.51
N MET A 247 5.02 13.88 -6.66
CA MET A 247 5.44 14.22 -5.29
C MET A 247 6.76 14.97 -5.23
N SER A 248 7.59 14.87 -6.26
CA SER A 248 8.89 15.53 -6.29
C SER A 248 8.75 16.97 -6.74
N SER A 249 7.97 17.23 -7.79
CA SER A 249 7.69 18.61 -8.21
C SER A 249 6.55 19.26 -7.43
N MET A 250 5.72 18.48 -6.72
CA MET A 250 4.49 18.95 -6.08
C MET A 250 3.55 19.61 -7.09
N GLU A 251 3.27 18.93 -8.20
CA GLU A 251 2.40 19.46 -9.27
C GLU A 251 1.39 18.42 -9.75
N PHE A 252 0.20 18.91 -10.10
CA PHE A 252 -0.79 18.13 -10.83
C PHE A 252 -0.63 18.37 -12.33
N SER A 253 -0.81 17.31 -13.11
CA SER A 253 -0.88 17.38 -14.56
C SER A 253 -1.93 16.42 -15.09
N ALA A 254 -2.63 16.83 -16.15
CA ALA A 254 -3.41 15.90 -16.96
C ALA A 254 -2.43 15.14 -17.84
N ASP A 255 -2.46 13.81 -17.73
CA ASP A 255 -1.63 12.94 -18.55
C ASP A 255 -2.53 12.23 -19.56
N GLU A 256 -2.35 12.57 -20.84
CA GLU A 256 -3.03 11.93 -21.98
C GLU A 256 -2.27 10.67 -22.46
N MET A 257 -1.23 10.25 -21.72
CA MET A 257 -0.28 9.18 -22.06
C MET A 257 -0.89 7.80 -22.36
N ILE A 258 -2.12 7.52 -21.93
CA ILE A 258 -2.69 6.16 -21.95
C ILE A 258 -3.95 6.13 -22.81
N GLU A 259 -3.80 5.77 -24.08
CA GLU A 259 -4.92 5.33 -24.91
C GLU A 259 -5.46 4.02 -24.36
N ASP A 260 -6.45 4.12 -23.49
CA ASP A 260 -7.23 2.99 -23.04
C ASP A 260 -8.21 2.59 -24.15
N GLY A 261 -8.03 1.41 -24.72
CA GLY A 261 -8.94 0.90 -25.73
C GLY A 261 -10.28 0.56 -25.08
N HIS A 262 -11.28 1.40 -25.34
CA HIS A 262 -12.67 1.32 -24.90
C HIS A 262 -12.96 1.27 -23.39
N ASP A 263 -13.97 2.06 -23.05
CA ASP A 263 -14.45 2.44 -21.73
C ASP A 263 -15.14 1.27 -21.00
N GLY A 264 -14.62 0.90 -19.82
CA GLY A 264 -15.33 0.01 -18.90
C GLY A 264 -14.47 -0.90 -18.02
N GLY A 265 -13.24 -1.25 -18.44
CA GLY A 265 -12.37 -2.16 -17.69
C GLY A 265 -11.62 -1.48 -16.53
N GLU A 266 -11.44 -2.20 -15.42
CA GLU A 266 -10.53 -1.76 -14.35
C GLU A 266 -9.08 -1.83 -14.83
N THR A 267 -8.35 -0.72 -14.72
CA THR A 267 -6.98 -0.59 -15.20
C THR A 267 -6.06 -0.14 -14.08
N ILE A 268 -4.91 -0.80 -14.00
CA ILE A 268 -3.84 -0.50 -13.05
C ILE A 268 -2.55 -0.29 -13.82
N ILE A 269 -1.72 0.64 -13.37
CA ILE A 269 -0.35 0.78 -13.86
C ILE A 269 0.64 0.43 -12.77
N ALA A 270 1.76 -0.18 -13.13
CA ALA A 270 2.79 -0.59 -12.19
C ALA A 270 4.18 -0.63 -12.82
N GLU A 271 5.21 -0.71 -11.97
CA GLU A 271 6.58 -0.94 -12.43
C GLU A 271 6.73 -2.37 -12.96
N ALA A 272 7.16 -2.49 -14.22
CA ALA A 272 7.25 -3.74 -14.97
C ALA A 272 8.70 -4.22 -15.14
N GLY A 273 9.56 -3.91 -14.17
CA GLY A 273 11.01 -4.15 -14.24
C GLY A 273 11.73 -3.23 -15.22
N GLU A 274 13.04 -3.08 -15.01
CA GLU A 274 13.95 -2.34 -15.92
C GLU A 274 13.54 -0.88 -16.17
N GLY A 275 12.83 -0.25 -15.24
CA GLY A 275 12.37 1.13 -15.40
C GLY A 275 11.22 1.29 -16.41
N ARG A 276 10.49 0.20 -16.69
CA ARG A 276 9.34 0.20 -17.60
C ARG A 276 8.04 0.31 -16.82
N VAL A 277 7.06 0.97 -17.41
CA VAL A 277 5.68 0.96 -16.92
C VAL A 277 4.88 -0.13 -17.63
N GLY A 278 4.19 -0.94 -16.84
CA GLY A 278 3.24 -1.93 -17.32
C GLY A 278 1.81 -1.52 -16.98
N MET A 279 0.90 -1.71 -17.92
CA MET A 279 -0.54 -1.50 -17.74
C MET A 279 -1.26 -2.84 -17.74
N PHE A 280 -2.10 -3.04 -16.74
CA PHE A 280 -2.89 -4.23 -16.52
C PHE A 280 -4.36 -3.86 -16.62
N ARG A 281 -5.09 -4.48 -17.55
CA ARG A 281 -6.52 -4.24 -17.78
C ARG A 281 -7.29 -5.53 -17.52
N LEU A 282 -8.26 -5.47 -16.63
CA LEU A 282 -9.20 -6.56 -16.43
C LEU A 282 -10.22 -6.57 -17.57
N ASN A 283 -10.26 -7.68 -18.31
CA ASN A 283 -11.33 -7.98 -19.25
C ASN A 283 -12.34 -8.90 -18.55
N ILE A 284 -13.49 -8.33 -18.22
CA ILE A 284 -14.56 -8.99 -17.46
C ILE A 284 -15.18 -10.13 -18.28
N ASP A 285 -15.39 -9.91 -19.58
CA ASP A 285 -16.10 -10.85 -20.47
C ASP A 285 -15.29 -12.14 -20.69
N ASP A 286 -13.97 -12.01 -20.88
CA ASP A 286 -13.08 -13.13 -21.14
C ASP A 286 -12.42 -13.70 -19.88
N ALA A 287 -12.76 -13.19 -18.68
CA ALA A 287 -12.10 -13.52 -17.41
C ALA A 287 -10.56 -13.54 -17.55
N SER A 288 -10.02 -12.48 -18.13
CA SER A 288 -8.59 -12.39 -18.45
C SER A 288 -8.02 -11.05 -18.04
N LEU A 289 -6.73 -11.01 -17.77
CA LEU A 289 -6.00 -9.78 -17.52
C LEU A 289 -5.09 -9.51 -18.71
N CYS A 290 -5.39 -8.46 -19.47
CA CYS A 290 -4.52 -7.99 -20.54
C CYS A 290 -3.39 -7.17 -19.93
N TYR A 291 -2.16 -7.47 -20.33
CA TYR A 291 -0.96 -6.77 -19.89
C TYR A 291 -0.25 -6.17 -21.10
N THR A 292 0.00 -4.87 -21.02
CA THR A 292 0.68 -4.09 -22.06
C THR A 292 1.84 -3.29 -21.45
N ILE A 293 3.03 -3.35 -22.04
CA ILE A 293 4.19 -2.55 -21.62
C ILE A 293 4.15 -1.20 -22.33
N ILE A 294 4.21 -0.10 -21.57
CA ILE A 294 4.07 1.29 -22.08
C ILE A 294 5.45 2.02 -22.24
N ARG A 295 6.55 1.43 -21.74
CA ARG A 295 7.98 1.78 -22.00
C ARG A 295 8.64 2.96 -21.21
N GLN A 296 9.94 3.17 -21.49
CA GLN A 296 11.08 3.60 -20.64
C GLN A 296 11.28 5.13 -20.47
N ILE A 297 11.68 5.55 -19.27
CA ILE A 297 11.99 6.96 -18.93
C ILE A 297 13.40 7.33 -19.46
N ALA A 298 13.49 7.78 -20.71
CA ALA A 298 14.57 8.64 -21.19
C ALA A 298 14.12 9.44 -22.42
N GLY A 299 13.61 10.66 -22.19
CA GLY A 299 13.34 11.65 -23.24
C GLY A 299 11.97 11.56 -23.90
N THR A 300 11.00 12.26 -23.31
CA THR A 300 9.84 12.97 -23.90
C THR A 300 9.01 12.37 -25.05
N ARG A 301 9.22 11.12 -25.49
CA ARG A 301 8.33 10.43 -26.42
C ARG A 301 8.16 8.97 -26.02
N PHE A 302 6.94 8.64 -25.61
CA PHE A 302 6.49 7.28 -25.36
C PHE A 302 6.23 6.60 -26.71
N ASP A 303 7.23 5.89 -27.25
CA ASP A 303 6.96 4.95 -28.33
C ASP A 303 6.31 3.70 -27.72
N GLN A 304 4.98 3.59 -27.85
CA GLN A 304 4.19 2.45 -27.39
C GLN A 304 4.69 1.15 -28.04
N LEU A 305 5.45 0.34 -27.31
CA LEU A 305 5.72 -1.03 -27.74
C LEU A 305 4.56 -1.90 -27.22
N LYS A 306 3.46 -1.89 -27.97
CA LYS A 306 2.26 -2.68 -27.66
C LYS A 306 2.55 -4.18 -27.83
N MET A 307 3.07 -4.80 -26.79
CA MET A 307 2.97 -6.25 -26.60
C MET A 307 1.80 -6.51 -25.68
N ASP A 308 0.66 -6.88 -26.27
CA ASP A 308 -0.50 -7.33 -25.52
C ASP A 308 -0.32 -8.81 -25.20
N ASN A 309 0.06 -9.10 -23.95
CA ASN A 309 0.04 -10.45 -23.42
C ASN A 309 -1.25 -10.63 -22.63
N MET A 310 -1.93 -11.76 -22.84
CA MET A 310 -3.13 -12.10 -22.09
C MET A 310 -2.78 -13.11 -20.99
N ILE A 311 -3.12 -12.77 -19.76
CA ILE A 311 -2.95 -13.66 -18.62
C ILE A 311 -4.33 -14.26 -18.33
N PRO A 312 -4.54 -15.56 -18.56
CA PRO A 312 -5.81 -16.20 -18.23
C PRO A 312 -6.00 -16.23 -16.71
N LEU A 313 -7.16 -15.82 -16.23
CA LEU A 313 -7.53 -15.99 -14.82
C LEU A 313 -8.11 -17.38 -14.59
N LEU A 314 -8.33 -17.75 -13.32
CA LEU A 314 -8.82 -19.09 -13.01
C LEU A 314 -10.28 -19.27 -13.47
N VAL A 315 -10.51 -20.35 -14.20
CA VAL A 315 -11.85 -20.76 -14.65
C VAL A 315 -12.76 -21.03 -13.45
N GLY A 316 -14.02 -20.60 -13.55
CA GLY A 316 -15.03 -20.81 -12.52
C GLY A 316 -15.17 -19.66 -11.51
N TYR A 317 -14.41 -18.58 -11.71
CA TYR A 317 -14.58 -17.31 -11.00
C TYR A 317 -15.01 -16.20 -11.96
N TRP A 318 -15.79 -15.28 -11.43
CA TRP A 318 -16.17 -14.02 -12.04
C TRP A 318 -15.30 -12.93 -11.44
N TYR A 319 -14.70 -12.10 -12.28
CA TYR A 319 -13.79 -11.06 -11.87
C TYR A 319 -14.37 -9.70 -12.23
N HIS A 320 -14.58 -8.85 -11.23
CA HIS A 320 -15.14 -7.52 -11.45
C HIS A 320 -14.22 -6.40 -10.99
N SER A 321 -13.19 -6.71 -10.19
CA SER A 321 -12.25 -5.69 -9.73
C SER A 321 -10.83 -6.19 -9.51
N VAL A 322 -9.90 -5.27 -9.74
CA VAL A 322 -8.48 -5.36 -9.43
C VAL A 322 -8.06 -4.15 -8.59
N HIS A 323 -7.12 -4.35 -7.67
CA HIS A 323 -6.63 -3.30 -6.78
C HIS A 323 -5.10 -3.30 -6.73
N GLY A 324 -4.50 -2.12 -6.55
CA GLY A 324 -3.05 -1.94 -6.40
C GLY A 324 -2.44 -1.02 -7.46
N PRO A 325 -1.12 -1.13 -7.70
CA PRO A 325 -0.21 -2.15 -7.17
C PRO A 325 0.12 -1.94 -5.68
N TYR A 326 0.36 -3.03 -4.95
CA TYR A 326 0.82 -3.03 -3.56
C TYR A 326 2.09 -3.89 -3.46
N GLU A 327 3.23 -3.28 -3.12
CA GLU A 327 4.50 -4.01 -2.91
C GLU A 327 4.83 -5.01 -4.04
N GLY A 328 4.65 -4.59 -5.30
CA GLY A 328 4.91 -5.42 -6.48
C GLY A 328 3.82 -6.44 -6.85
N HIS A 329 2.64 -6.36 -6.22
CA HIS A 329 1.53 -7.27 -6.48
C HIS A 329 0.25 -6.52 -6.89
N ILE A 330 -0.53 -7.14 -7.78
CA ILE A 330 -1.89 -6.72 -8.12
C ILE A 330 -2.87 -7.69 -7.47
N PHE A 331 -3.88 -7.17 -6.79
CA PHE A 331 -4.91 -7.97 -6.13
C PHE A 331 -6.11 -8.13 -7.03
N ILE A 332 -6.59 -9.35 -7.15
CA ILE A 332 -7.67 -9.74 -8.05
C ILE A 332 -8.74 -10.43 -7.21
N ARG A 333 -9.98 -9.93 -7.26
CA ARG A 333 -11.10 -10.53 -6.53
C ARG A 333 -11.90 -11.46 -7.45
N GLY A 334 -11.96 -12.73 -7.08
CA GLY A 334 -12.75 -13.74 -7.77
C GLY A 334 -14.01 -14.10 -7.00
N PHE A 335 -15.15 -14.07 -7.70
CA PHE A 335 -16.47 -14.39 -7.16
C PHE A 335 -16.99 -15.68 -7.76
N ARG A 336 -17.52 -16.56 -6.93
CA ARG A 336 -18.07 -17.84 -7.40
C ARG A 336 -19.57 -17.91 -7.10
N LEU A 337 -20.39 -17.71 -8.13
CA LEU A 337 -21.84 -17.82 -8.02
C LEU A 337 -22.27 -19.30 -8.07
N PRO A 338 -23.33 -19.70 -7.33
CA PRO A 338 -24.24 -18.88 -6.52
C PRO A 338 -23.78 -18.67 -5.05
N THR A 339 -22.72 -19.35 -4.61
CA THR A 339 -22.29 -19.38 -3.21
C THR A 339 -21.15 -18.39 -2.93
N LEU A 340 -21.49 -17.23 -2.37
CA LEU A 340 -20.51 -16.22 -1.91
C LEU A 340 -19.46 -16.78 -0.93
N ALA A 341 -19.75 -17.90 -0.27
CA ALA A 341 -18.80 -18.60 0.58
C ALA A 341 -17.52 -19.01 -0.17
N GLU A 342 -17.56 -19.23 -1.49
CA GLU A 342 -16.41 -19.68 -2.28
C GLU A 342 -15.64 -18.54 -2.95
N ASN A 343 -15.91 -17.29 -2.60
CA ASN A 343 -15.12 -16.16 -3.10
C ASN A 343 -13.65 -16.33 -2.68
N ALA A 344 -12.75 -15.84 -3.51
CA ALA A 344 -11.32 -15.96 -3.28
C ALA A 344 -10.60 -14.68 -3.68
N CYS A 345 -9.53 -14.39 -2.95
CA CYS A 345 -8.61 -13.33 -3.30
C CYS A 345 -7.35 -13.93 -3.90
N PHE A 346 -6.93 -13.37 -5.03
CA PHE A 346 -5.72 -13.76 -5.75
C PHE A 346 -4.77 -12.58 -5.82
N THR A 347 -3.48 -12.89 -5.91
CA THR A 347 -2.43 -11.94 -6.20
C THR A 347 -1.75 -12.31 -7.51
N LEU A 348 -1.44 -11.29 -8.29
CA LEU A 348 -0.55 -11.37 -9.44
C LEU A 348 0.75 -10.67 -9.06
N GLU A 349 1.85 -11.42 -9.00
CA GLU A 349 3.17 -10.82 -8.85
C GLU A 349 3.63 -10.24 -10.19
N ILE A 350 3.98 -8.95 -10.21
CA ILE A 350 4.10 -8.18 -11.44
C ILE A 350 5.30 -8.59 -12.31
N LYS A 351 6.42 -9.04 -11.72
CA LYS A 351 7.64 -9.37 -12.48
C LYS A 351 7.58 -10.75 -13.14
N THR A 352 6.99 -11.72 -12.46
CA THR A 352 6.87 -13.12 -12.89
C THR A 352 5.53 -13.41 -13.55
N LEU A 353 4.55 -12.50 -13.41
CA LEU A 353 3.17 -12.67 -13.86
C LEU A 353 2.48 -13.90 -13.28
N LYS A 354 2.97 -14.37 -12.12
CA LYS A 354 2.43 -15.54 -11.44
C LYS A 354 1.21 -15.16 -10.62
N ILE A 355 0.13 -15.91 -10.81
CA ILE A 355 -1.08 -15.79 -10.01
C ILE A 355 -1.04 -16.81 -8.86
N GLU A 356 -1.28 -16.32 -7.64
CA GLU A 356 -1.40 -17.16 -6.45
C GLU A 356 -2.71 -16.85 -5.71
N ARG A 357 -3.29 -17.86 -5.07
CA ARG A 357 -4.44 -17.67 -4.19
C ARG A 357 -3.94 -17.28 -2.80
N VAL A 358 -4.44 -16.18 -2.26
CA VAL A 358 -4.09 -15.69 -0.92
C VAL A 358 -4.94 -16.39 0.13
N CYS A 359 -6.26 -16.30 0.01
CA CYS A 359 -7.21 -16.91 0.95
C CYS A 359 -8.62 -16.98 0.34
N GLN A 360 -9.51 -17.72 0.99
CA GLN A 360 -10.95 -17.70 0.73
C GLN A 360 -11.57 -16.40 1.24
N MET A 361 -12.02 -15.52 0.36
CA MET A 361 -12.51 -14.20 0.77
C MET A 361 -13.88 -14.31 1.44
N ARG A 362 -13.95 -13.98 2.73
CA ARG A 362 -15.21 -13.90 3.50
C ARG A 362 -15.77 -12.48 3.62
N LEU A 363 -14.99 -11.50 3.16
CA LEU A 363 -15.14 -10.07 3.46
C LEU A 363 -15.36 -9.29 2.15
N GLY A 364 -16.14 -8.22 2.21
CA GLY A 364 -16.59 -7.48 1.03
C GLY A 364 -15.50 -6.56 0.46
N ASN A 365 -14.86 -5.76 1.32
CA ASN A 365 -13.84 -4.81 0.92
C ASN A 365 -12.54 -5.04 1.68
N VAL A 366 -11.52 -5.58 1.01
CA VAL A 366 -10.26 -5.98 1.65
C VAL A 366 -9.07 -5.18 1.15
N LYS A 367 -8.12 -4.94 2.04
CA LYS A 367 -6.84 -4.27 1.78
C LYS A 367 -5.69 -5.20 2.17
N PRO A 368 -4.67 -5.37 1.32
CA PRO A 368 -3.60 -6.30 1.62
C PRO A 368 -2.65 -5.75 2.68
N TYR A 369 -2.27 -6.61 3.61
CA TYR A 369 -1.31 -6.27 4.66
C TYR A 369 0.05 -6.91 4.37
N PHE A 370 0.97 -6.04 3.96
CA PHE A 370 2.37 -6.37 3.75
C PHE A 370 3.20 -5.92 4.95
N GLY A 371 4.22 -6.69 5.28
CA GLY A 371 5.19 -6.28 6.28
C GLY A 371 6.36 -7.23 6.41
N PHE A 372 7.22 -6.90 7.36
CA PHE A 372 8.23 -7.81 7.86
C PHE A 372 7.70 -8.48 9.14
N PRO A 373 8.18 -9.68 9.49
CA PRO A 373 7.69 -10.34 10.69
C PRO A 373 7.96 -9.50 11.96
N PRO A 374 7.21 -9.72 13.05
CA PRO A 374 7.24 -8.85 14.23
C PRO A 374 8.64 -8.61 14.83
N PHE A 375 9.51 -9.62 14.81
CA PHE A 375 10.87 -9.51 15.34
C PHE A 375 11.81 -8.64 14.49
N MET A 376 11.42 -8.36 13.24
CA MET A 376 12.10 -7.44 12.33
C MET A 376 11.42 -6.07 12.27
N SER A 377 10.32 -5.86 12.99
CA SER A 377 9.68 -4.56 13.08
C SER A 377 10.59 -3.61 13.88
N PRO A 378 10.78 -2.35 13.44
CA PRO A 378 11.55 -1.41 14.23
C PRO A 378 10.88 -1.18 15.59
N ILE A 379 11.66 -0.88 16.62
CA ILE A 379 11.14 -0.22 17.82
C ILE A 379 10.80 1.21 17.37
N ARG A 380 9.51 1.45 17.07
CA ARG A 380 9.04 2.73 16.52
C ARG A 380 8.81 3.73 17.66
N PRO A 381 9.49 4.89 17.68
CA PRO A 381 9.23 5.93 18.64
C PRO A 381 7.91 6.61 18.29
N PHE A 382 6.85 6.27 19.00
CA PHE A 382 5.60 7.03 18.98
C PHE A 382 5.51 7.97 20.19
N ASP A 383 6.61 8.17 20.91
CA ASP A 383 6.69 8.99 22.12
C ASP A 383 7.50 10.27 21.85
N LEU A 384 7.01 11.12 20.94
CA LEU A 384 7.32 12.54 20.93
C LEU A 384 6.04 13.29 20.54
N PHE A 385 5.46 13.94 21.54
CA PHE A 385 4.27 14.82 21.58
C PHE A 385 3.04 14.22 22.26
#